data_AF-A0A966SMR3-F1
#
_entry.id   AF-A0A966SMR3-F1
#
_cell.length_a   1.000
_cell.length_b   1.000
_cell.length_c   1.000
_cell.angle_alpha   90.00
_cell.angle_beta   90.00
_cell.angle_gamma   90.00
#
_symmetry.space_group_name_H-M   'P 1'
#
loop_
_entity.id
_entity.type
_entity.pdbx_description
1 polymer ?
#
loop_
_entity_poly.entity_id
_entity_poly.type
_entity_poly.pdbx_seq_one_letter_code
_entity_poly.pdbx_strand_id
1 'polypeptide(L)'
;MSVNGLSTLGTPPAATDPLTKKTTSTDTTSKALSGLTEDFSTFIKLLTVQLKNQNPLDPTNTNDFTNQIVQFANVEQNIAGNQKLDKLITLQQSNQISSVVSYTGKPVEIKSDTFVVKQGEPEQIAYQLDTNVTDSLITIKNEDGTTIYSGKGETDKGRHTVDVDKLDLSQTLTPGKYTVTVNYKVDGDKDFTKSAQTYTAGKVTAVNLTDGQVGTLVVDDVIQVDLKDVTFVGAASDAAKSKSPVISGFAGSEKYTGSELTVDNDLQITDDDSSTMTGAVVMIDELKDGSDEKLNVTLQEGISIKSNNDGILVLSGVATREAYQQVLRSLTYKNDNTSPDTSDRTISIIVGDGVNSSNRVVKTITYA
;
A
#
# COMPACT_ATOMS: atom_id res chain seq x y z
N MET A 1 73.67 -5.03 -17.03
CA MET A 1 72.65 -5.67 -17.89
C MET A 1 71.68 -6.43 -17.00
N SER A 2 70.43 -6.49 -17.46
CA SER A 2 69.27 -7.24 -16.94
C SER A 2 68.54 -6.70 -15.71
N VAL A 3 67.53 -5.89 -16.04
CA VAL A 3 66.22 -5.81 -15.40
C VAL A 3 65.45 -7.15 -15.52
N ASN A 4 64.67 -7.54 -14.50
CA ASN A 4 63.34 -8.17 -14.61
C ASN A 4 62.86 -8.70 -13.26
N GLY A 5 61.61 -8.39 -12.89
CA GLY A 5 60.92 -9.06 -11.77
C GLY A 5 59.91 -8.25 -10.97
N LEU A 6 59.36 -7.14 -11.47
CA LEU A 6 58.18 -6.52 -10.85
C LEU A 6 56.93 -7.29 -11.30
N SER A 7 56.54 -8.31 -10.53
CA SER A 7 55.26 -9.00 -10.69
C SER A 7 54.15 -8.16 -10.07
N THR A 8 53.26 -7.68 -10.94
CA THR A 8 52.05 -6.94 -10.65
C THR A 8 51.15 -7.69 -9.66
N LEU A 9 50.92 -7.13 -8.47
CA LEU A 9 49.73 -7.44 -7.68
C LEU A 9 48.53 -6.93 -8.49
N GLY A 10 47.62 -7.85 -8.82
CA GLY A 10 46.49 -7.58 -9.69
C GLY A 10 45.67 -6.39 -9.21
N THR A 11 45.35 -5.50 -10.14
CA THR A 11 44.31 -4.50 -9.98
C THR A 11 43.00 -5.19 -9.57
N PRO A 12 42.20 -4.60 -8.67
CA PRO A 12 40.85 -5.09 -8.39
C PRO A 12 40.07 -5.18 -9.71
N PRO A 13 39.24 -6.22 -9.93
CA PRO A 13 38.47 -6.31 -11.15
C PRO A 13 37.59 -5.05 -11.28
N ALA A 14 37.78 -4.35 -12.40
CA ALA A 14 36.94 -3.24 -12.80
C ALA A 14 35.48 -3.72 -12.87
N ALA A 15 34.55 -2.89 -12.37
CA ALA A 15 33.13 -3.09 -12.53
C ALA A 15 32.78 -3.12 -14.02
N THR A 16 32.70 -4.32 -14.60
CA THR A 16 32.11 -4.52 -15.92
C THR A 16 30.63 -4.77 -15.75
N ASP A 17 29.86 -3.80 -16.24
CA ASP A 17 28.42 -3.86 -16.53
C ASP A 17 27.96 -5.23 -17.07
N PRO A 18 26.91 -5.82 -16.47
CA PRO A 18 26.08 -6.78 -17.18
C PRO A 18 24.60 -6.38 -17.08
N LEU A 19 24.20 -5.34 -17.80
CA LEU A 19 22.91 -5.30 -18.47
C LEU A 19 22.83 -6.49 -19.44
N THR A 20 22.48 -7.66 -18.93
CA THR A 20 21.65 -8.69 -19.59
C THR A 20 21.63 -9.98 -18.76
N LYS A 21 20.41 -10.44 -18.46
CA LYS A 21 20.03 -11.74 -17.85
C LYS A 21 19.82 -11.72 -16.33
N LYS A 22 18.59 -11.31 -15.98
CA LYS A 22 17.92 -11.39 -14.66
C LYS A 22 18.07 -12.80 -14.06
N THR A 23 19.03 -12.92 -13.17
CA THR A 23 19.20 -14.07 -12.27
C THR A 23 19.21 -13.48 -10.86
N THR A 24 18.44 -14.09 -9.96
CA THR A 24 18.11 -13.70 -8.58
C THR A 24 19.21 -12.93 -7.82
N SER A 25 18.86 -11.72 -7.35
CA SER A 25 19.70 -10.75 -6.63
C SER A 25 20.31 -11.28 -5.30
N THR A 26 19.86 -12.44 -4.82
CA THR A 26 20.35 -13.11 -3.61
C THR A 26 21.67 -13.88 -3.83
N ASP A 27 21.93 -14.36 -5.06
CA ASP A 27 23.11 -15.18 -5.36
C ASP A 27 24.40 -14.36 -5.53
N THR A 28 24.28 -13.14 -6.05
CA THR A 28 25.43 -12.23 -6.25
C THR A 28 25.95 -11.65 -4.93
N THR A 29 25.07 -11.30 -4.00
CA THR A 29 25.45 -10.74 -2.68
C THR A 29 26.05 -11.80 -1.75
N SER A 30 25.53 -13.03 -1.78
CA SER A 30 26.06 -14.15 -1.00
C SER A 30 27.46 -14.59 -1.47
N LYS A 31 27.70 -14.59 -2.79
CA LYS A 31 29.03 -14.83 -3.37
C LYS A 31 30.02 -13.71 -3.09
N ALA A 32 29.58 -12.45 -3.11
CA ALA A 32 30.44 -11.31 -2.76
C ALA A 32 30.88 -11.35 -1.28
N LEU A 33 29.98 -11.70 -0.36
CA LEU A 33 30.31 -11.86 1.07
C LEU A 33 31.23 -13.05 1.33
N SER A 34 31.02 -14.16 0.61
CA SER A 34 31.87 -15.34 0.71
C SER A 34 33.28 -15.06 0.19
N GLY A 35 33.40 -14.37 -0.96
CA GLY A 35 34.68 -13.94 -1.52
C GLY A 35 35.41 -12.95 -0.60
N LEU A 36 34.70 -12.00 0.00
CA LEU A 36 35.27 -11.04 0.96
C LEU A 36 35.82 -11.73 2.22
N THR A 37 35.12 -12.76 2.71
CA THR A 37 35.53 -13.55 3.89
C THR A 37 36.78 -14.40 3.60
N GLU A 38 36.87 -14.94 2.38
CA GLU A 38 38.02 -15.70 1.89
C GLU A 38 39.25 -14.80 1.67
N ASP A 39 39.03 -13.61 1.10
CA ASP A 39 40.06 -12.57 0.92
C ASP A 39 40.59 -12.07 2.26
N PHE A 40 39.71 -11.81 3.24
CA PHE A 40 40.10 -11.44 4.61
C PHE A 40 40.90 -12.55 5.31
N SER A 41 40.51 -13.82 5.15
CA SER A 41 41.21 -14.96 5.73
C SER A 41 42.61 -15.16 5.13
N THR A 42 42.74 -14.91 3.81
CA THR A 42 44.01 -14.95 3.10
C THR A 42 44.91 -13.78 3.52
N PHE A 43 44.31 -12.61 3.71
CA PHE A 43 44.97 -11.43 4.23
C PHE A 43 45.52 -11.62 5.66
N ILE A 44 44.74 -12.15 6.60
CA ILE A 44 45.21 -12.44 7.98
C ILE A 44 46.33 -13.50 7.99
N LYS A 45 46.28 -14.49 7.10
CA LYS A 45 47.38 -15.47 6.95
C LYS A 45 48.67 -14.81 6.46
N LEU A 46 48.60 -13.94 5.46
CA LEU A 46 49.76 -13.19 4.96
C LEU A 46 50.32 -12.23 6.02
N LEU A 47 49.44 -11.54 6.76
CA LEU A 47 49.81 -10.67 7.88
C LEU A 47 50.53 -11.42 9.00
N THR A 48 50.04 -12.62 9.33
CA THR A 48 50.66 -13.48 10.34
C THR A 48 52.07 -13.93 9.92
N VAL A 49 52.26 -14.20 8.63
CA VAL A 49 53.58 -14.54 8.07
C VAL A 49 54.51 -13.33 8.07
N GLN A 50 53.99 -12.13 7.74
CA GLN A 50 54.77 -10.89 7.73
C GLN A 50 55.20 -10.48 9.14
N LEU A 51 54.32 -10.53 10.15
CA LEU A 51 54.65 -10.24 11.55
C LEU A 51 55.68 -11.20 12.15
N LYS A 52 55.67 -12.47 11.76
CA LYS A 52 56.70 -13.44 12.16
C LYS A 52 58.09 -13.16 11.59
N ASN A 53 58.15 -12.45 10.46
CA ASN A 53 59.38 -12.17 9.71
C ASN A 53 59.74 -10.67 9.64
N GLN A 54 59.10 -9.80 10.42
CA GLN A 54 59.49 -8.38 10.47
C GLN A 54 60.80 -8.19 11.23
N ASN A 55 61.64 -7.28 10.74
CA ASN A 55 62.82 -6.83 11.44
C ASN A 55 62.39 -5.83 12.54
N PRO A 56 62.71 -6.07 13.82
CA PRO A 56 62.23 -5.26 14.96
C PRO A 56 62.71 -3.80 14.97
N LEU A 57 63.61 -3.40 14.07
CA LEU A 57 64.20 -2.06 14.03
C LEU A 57 63.62 -1.13 12.95
N ASP A 58 62.67 -1.58 12.12
CA ASP A 58 61.96 -0.69 11.18
C ASP A 58 60.52 -1.16 10.89
N PRO A 59 59.57 -0.92 11.83
CA PRO A 59 58.20 -1.34 11.67
C PRO A 59 57.47 -0.40 10.70
N THR A 60 57.49 -0.70 9.41
CA THR A 60 56.63 0.05 8.47
C THR A 60 55.18 -0.44 8.54
N ASN A 61 54.34 0.51 8.99
CA ASN A 61 52.99 0.80 8.53
C ASN A 61 51.77 0.05 9.09
N THR A 62 51.76 -0.26 10.40
CA THR A 62 50.58 -0.75 11.14
C THR A 62 49.32 0.14 11.00
N ASN A 63 49.50 1.43 10.68
CA ASN A 63 48.41 2.40 10.54
C ASN A 63 47.56 2.19 9.27
N ASP A 64 48.18 1.90 8.13
CA ASP A 64 47.44 1.65 6.87
C ASP A 64 46.61 0.37 6.94
N PHE A 65 47.08 -0.64 7.67
CA PHE A 65 46.34 -1.88 7.90
C PHE A 65 45.14 -1.69 8.84
N THR A 66 45.30 -0.87 9.88
CA THR A 66 44.18 -0.51 10.77
C THR A 66 43.11 0.25 10.00
N ASN A 67 43.51 1.16 9.10
CA ASN A 67 42.59 1.88 8.22
C ASN A 67 41.86 0.95 7.24
N GLN A 68 42.54 -0.04 6.67
CA GLN A 68 41.92 -1.04 5.79
C GLN A 68 40.95 -1.96 6.55
N ILE A 69 41.29 -2.41 7.78
CA ILE A 69 40.39 -3.21 8.63
C ILE A 69 39.12 -2.41 8.97
N VAL A 70 39.26 -1.12 9.31
CA VAL A 70 38.10 -0.24 9.56
C VAL A 70 37.27 -0.05 8.30
N GLN A 71 37.88 0.08 7.12
CA GLN A 71 37.16 0.15 5.84
C GLN A 71 36.41 -1.16 5.53
N PHE A 72 37.02 -2.33 5.77
CA PHE A 72 36.35 -3.62 5.61
C PHE A 72 35.18 -3.79 6.58
N ALA A 73 35.36 -3.43 7.85
CA ALA A 73 34.29 -3.46 8.85
C ALA A 73 33.12 -2.54 8.45
N ASN A 74 33.41 -1.37 7.87
CA ASN A 74 32.38 -0.48 7.33
C ASN A 74 31.65 -1.09 6.11
N VAL A 75 32.37 -1.72 5.18
CA VAL A 75 31.76 -2.39 4.02
C VAL A 75 30.91 -3.59 4.46
N GLU A 76 31.39 -4.38 5.41
CA GLU A 76 30.66 -5.51 5.99
C GLU A 76 29.39 -5.04 6.71
N GLN A 77 29.47 -3.95 7.49
CA GLN A 77 28.30 -3.35 8.11
C GLN A 77 27.28 -2.83 7.08
N ASN A 78 27.74 -2.25 5.97
CA ASN A 78 26.87 -1.84 4.87
C ASN A 78 26.21 -3.04 4.18
N ILE A 79 26.96 -4.13 3.94
CA ILE A 79 26.42 -5.37 3.38
C ILE A 79 25.37 -5.98 4.33
N ALA A 80 25.69 -6.06 5.62
CA ALA A 80 24.77 -6.56 6.64
C ALA A 80 23.51 -5.68 6.76
N GLY A 81 23.66 -4.36 6.58
CA GLY A 81 22.55 -3.41 6.47
C GLY A 81 21.66 -3.71 5.27
N ASN A 82 22.24 -3.83 4.08
CA ASN A 82 21.51 -4.16 2.85
C ASN A 82 20.80 -5.52 2.95
N GLN A 83 21.44 -6.54 3.54
CA GLN A 83 20.79 -7.83 3.78
C GLN A 83 19.58 -7.74 4.71
N LYS A 84 19.59 -6.85 5.70
CA LYS A 84 18.43 -6.59 6.56
C LYS A 84 17.33 -5.88 5.79
N LEU A 85 17.67 -4.93 4.92
CA LEU A 85 16.70 -4.27 4.02
C LEU A 85 16.06 -5.29 3.07
N ASP A 86 16.83 -6.18 2.47
CA ASP A 86 16.31 -7.26 1.61
C ASP A 86 15.36 -8.19 2.39
N LYS A 87 15.70 -8.54 3.63
CA LYS A 87 14.82 -9.32 4.50
C LYS A 87 13.53 -8.56 4.81
N LEU A 88 13.60 -7.27 5.14
CA LEU A 88 12.42 -6.44 5.38
C LEU A 88 11.53 -6.33 4.13
N ILE A 89 12.12 -6.15 2.94
CA ILE A 89 11.39 -6.17 1.68
C ILE A 89 10.69 -7.52 1.47
N THR A 90 11.40 -8.63 1.71
CA THR A 90 10.83 -9.98 1.59
C THR A 90 9.68 -10.21 2.58
N LEU A 91 9.83 -9.78 3.84
CA LEU A 91 8.79 -9.84 4.86
C LEU A 91 7.57 -9.00 4.46
N GLN A 92 7.79 -7.78 3.96
CA GLN A 92 6.73 -6.90 3.48
C GLN A 92 5.98 -7.52 2.29
N GLN A 93 6.69 -8.12 1.34
CA GLN A 93 6.10 -8.84 0.20
C GLN A 93 5.28 -10.06 0.66
N SER A 94 5.80 -10.84 1.62
CA SER A 94 5.08 -11.99 2.18
C SER A 94 3.78 -11.58 2.88
N ASN A 95 3.77 -10.42 3.56
CA ASN A 95 2.56 -9.86 4.19
C ASN A 95 1.52 -9.42 3.15
N GLN A 96 1.96 -8.82 2.03
CA GLN A 96 1.08 -8.47 0.92
C GLN A 96 0.48 -9.73 0.26
N ILE A 97 1.31 -10.73 -0.06
CA ILE A 97 0.83 -12.00 -0.64
C ILE A 97 -0.18 -12.67 0.28
N SER A 98 0.10 -12.78 1.59
CA SER A 98 -0.82 -13.42 2.55
C SER A 98 -2.18 -12.71 2.60
N SER A 99 -2.18 -11.37 2.47
CA SER A 99 -3.41 -10.58 2.45
C SER A 99 -4.21 -10.83 1.17
N VAL A 100 -3.55 -10.94 0.02
CA VAL A 100 -4.19 -11.05 -1.30
C VAL A 100 -4.64 -12.48 -1.64
N VAL A 101 -3.92 -13.50 -1.18
CA VAL A 101 -4.36 -14.91 -1.29
C VAL A 101 -5.71 -15.11 -0.59
N SER A 102 -6.00 -14.33 0.46
CA SER A 102 -7.31 -14.37 1.12
C SER A 102 -8.48 -13.89 0.25
N TYR A 103 -8.20 -13.24 -0.89
CA TYR A 103 -9.22 -12.78 -1.83
C TYR A 103 -9.60 -13.89 -2.81
N THR A 104 -8.74 -14.88 -3.04
CA THR A 104 -9.05 -16.00 -3.95
C THR A 104 -10.34 -16.70 -3.50
N GLY A 105 -11.29 -16.82 -4.43
CA GLY A 105 -12.60 -17.37 -4.19
C GLY A 105 -13.63 -16.38 -3.65
N LYS A 106 -13.24 -15.16 -3.29
CA LYS A 106 -14.17 -14.11 -2.86
C LYS A 106 -14.70 -13.30 -4.05
N PRO A 107 -15.95 -12.83 -3.98
CA PRO A 107 -16.41 -11.77 -4.87
C PRO A 107 -15.62 -10.49 -4.58
N VAL A 108 -15.38 -9.71 -5.62
CA VAL A 108 -14.72 -8.41 -5.56
C VAL A 108 -15.43 -7.45 -6.50
N GLU A 109 -15.28 -6.17 -6.20
CA GLU A 109 -15.56 -5.11 -7.15
C GLU A 109 -14.25 -4.46 -7.60
N ILE A 110 -14.18 -4.18 -8.90
CA ILE A 110 -12.99 -3.66 -9.54
C ILE A 110 -13.31 -2.45 -10.41
N LYS A 111 -12.38 -1.50 -10.48
CA LYS A 111 -12.37 -0.45 -11.50
C LYS A 111 -12.11 -1.10 -12.85
N SER A 112 -13.16 -1.29 -13.63
CA SER A 112 -13.07 -1.89 -14.95
C SER A 112 -14.24 -1.40 -15.81
N ASP A 113 -14.00 -1.33 -17.11
CA ASP A 113 -15.05 -1.19 -18.13
C ASP A 113 -15.53 -2.56 -18.62
N THR A 114 -14.95 -3.65 -18.11
CA THR A 114 -15.16 -4.99 -18.62
C THR A 114 -15.87 -5.84 -17.57
N PHE A 115 -16.91 -6.57 -17.97
CA PHE A 115 -17.61 -7.54 -17.14
C PHE A 115 -17.79 -8.85 -17.88
N VAL A 116 -18.01 -9.93 -17.14
CA VAL A 116 -18.23 -11.27 -17.68
C VAL A 116 -19.67 -11.67 -17.41
N VAL A 117 -20.34 -12.23 -18.42
CA VAL A 117 -21.63 -12.88 -18.25
C VAL A 117 -21.39 -14.38 -18.08
N LYS A 118 -21.93 -14.95 -17.01
CA LYS A 118 -21.88 -16.41 -16.75
C LYS A 118 -23.29 -16.97 -16.80
N GLN A 119 -23.50 -17.98 -17.64
CA GLN A 119 -24.81 -18.64 -17.80
C GLN A 119 -25.98 -17.69 -18.14
N GLY A 120 -25.70 -16.52 -18.71
CA GLY A 120 -26.72 -15.51 -19.05
C GLY A 120 -27.03 -14.50 -17.94
N GLU A 121 -26.42 -14.64 -16.76
CA GLU A 121 -26.55 -13.67 -15.66
C GLU A 121 -25.35 -12.70 -15.69
N PRO A 122 -25.59 -11.40 -15.91
CA PRO A 122 -24.54 -10.38 -15.84
C PRO A 122 -24.19 -10.06 -14.39
N GLU A 123 -22.89 -9.97 -14.11
CA GLU A 123 -22.40 -9.43 -12.84
C GLU A 123 -22.78 -7.95 -12.68
N GLN A 124 -22.86 -7.46 -11.44
CA GLN A 124 -23.30 -6.08 -11.19
C GLN A 124 -22.31 -5.06 -11.75
N ILE A 125 -22.88 -4.00 -12.32
CA ILE A 125 -22.14 -2.86 -12.87
C ILE A 125 -22.52 -1.59 -12.11
N ALA A 126 -21.54 -0.73 -11.86
CA ALA A 126 -21.75 0.61 -11.35
C ALA A 126 -20.89 1.64 -12.10
N TYR A 127 -21.25 2.91 -11.97
CA TYR A 127 -20.42 4.03 -12.41
C TYR A 127 -20.50 5.18 -11.40
N GLN A 128 -19.45 6.01 -11.36
CA GLN A 128 -19.36 7.16 -10.48
C GLN A 128 -19.32 8.45 -11.30
N LEU A 129 -20.21 9.39 -10.96
CA LEU A 129 -20.18 10.76 -11.44
C LEU A 129 -19.64 11.67 -10.33
N ASP A 130 -18.55 12.39 -10.59
CA ASP A 130 -17.92 13.28 -9.61
C ASP A 130 -18.66 14.63 -9.44
N THR A 131 -19.56 14.93 -10.37
CA THR A 131 -20.41 16.12 -10.43
C THR A 131 -21.78 15.78 -11.00
N ASN A 132 -22.78 16.63 -10.78
CA ASN A 132 -24.02 16.58 -11.55
C ASN A 132 -23.70 16.83 -13.03
N VAL A 133 -24.34 16.09 -13.92
CA VAL A 133 -24.16 16.14 -15.37
C VAL A 133 -25.50 16.49 -16.03
N THR A 134 -25.47 16.98 -17.27
CA THR A 134 -26.69 17.33 -18.01
C THR A 134 -27.29 16.13 -18.73
N ASP A 135 -26.44 15.25 -19.26
CA ASP A 135 -26.81 13.97 -19.86
C ASP A 135 -25.73 12.93 -19.56
N SER A 136 -26.14 11.67 -19.44
CA SER A 136 -25.26 10.50 -19.43
C SER A 136 -25.75 9.44 -20.41
N LEU A 137 -24.81 8.73 -21.03
CA LEU A 137 -25.04 7.71 -22.04
C LEU A 137 -24.28 6.44 -21.68
N ILE A 138 -25.01 5.40 -21.33
CA ILE A 138 -24.50 4.05 -21.08
C ILE A 138 -24.44 3.32 -22.42
N THR A 139 -23.29 2.73 -22.73
CA THR A 139 -23.08 1.90 -23.92
C THR A 139 -22.55 0.54 -23.48
N ILE A 140 -23.20 -0.55 -23.91
CA ILE A 140 -22.71 -1.92 -23.70
C ILE A 140 -22.36 -2.54 -25.04
N LYS A 141 -21.16 -3.12 -25.14
CA LYS A 141 -20.65 -3.82 -26.31
C LYS A 141 -20.36 -5.28 -25.97
N ASN A 142 -20.58 -6.17 -26.95
CA ASN A 142 -20.14 -7.56 -26.88
C ASN A 142 -18.64 -7.68 -27.21
N GLU A 143 -18.12 -8.91 -27.14
CA GLU A 143 -16.71 -9.21 -27.38
C GLU A 143 -16.22 -8.80 -28.79
N ASP A 144 -17.09 -8.86 -29.80
CA ASP A 144 -16.81 -8.43 -31.17
C ASP A 144 -16.78 -6.88 -31.32
N GLY A 145 -17.07 -6.14 -30.26
CA GLY A 145 -17.16 -4.68 -30.25
C GLY A 145 -18.48 -4.13 -30.79
N THR A 146 -19.47 -4.99 -31.04
CA THR A 146 -20.82 -4.60 -31.48
C THR A 146 -21.61 -4.04 -30.31
N THR A 147 -22.19 -2.85 -30.48
CA THR A 147 -23.06 -2.25 -29.47
C THR A 147 -24.37 -3.04 -29.35
N ILE A 148 -24.60 -3.61 -28.17
CA ILE A 148 -25.84 -4.34 -27.84
C ILE A 148 -26.81 -3.50 -27.03
N TYR A 149 -26.34 -2.40 -26.42
CA TYR A 149 -27.19 -1.44 -25.73
C TYR A 149 -26.60 -0.04 -25.81
N SER A 150 -27.47 0.94 -25.97
CA SER A 150 -27.15 2.36 -25.85
C SER A 150 -28.36 3.10 -25.31
N GLY A 151 -28.22 3.73 -24.15
CA GLY A 151 -29.33 4.36 -23.46
C GLY A 151 -28.89 5.38 -22.41
N LYS A 152 -29.85 6.15 -21.91
CA LYS A 152 -29.57 7.19 -20.91
C LYS A 152 -29.23 6.55 -19.56
N GLY A 153 -28.30 7.17 -18.83
CA GLY A 153 -28.07 6.87 -17.42
C GLY A 153 -28.62 7.95 -16.50
N GLU A 154 -28.42 7.77 -15.20
CA GLU A 154 -28.60 8.78 -14.16
C GLU A 154 -27.60 9.94 -14.32
N THR A 155 -28.00 11.13 -13.86
CA THR A 155 -27.27 12.38 -14.07
C THR A 155 -26.80 13.08 -12.79
N ASP A 156 -27.26 12.62 -11.63
CA ASP A 156 -26.85 13.21 -10.36
C ASP A 156 -25.41 12.83 -9.99
N LYS A 157 -24.73 13.67 -9.21
CA LYS A 157 -23.43 13.35 -8.63
C LYS A 157 -23.58 12.13 -7.71
N GLY A 158 -22.65 11.20 -7.82
CA GLY A 158 -22.61 10.03 -6.96
C GLY A 158 -22.45 8.74 -7.75
N ARG A 159 -22.58 7.65 -7.00
CA ARG A 159 -22.50 6.29 -7.50
C ARG A 159 -23.88 5.84 -7.98
N HIS A 160 -23.90 5.23 -9.16
CA HIS A 160 -25.11 4.69 -9.79
C HIS A 160 -24.89 3.26 -10.25
N THR A 161 -25.93 2.44 -10.15
CA THR A 161 -25.91 1.04 -10.59
C THR A 161 -26.54 0.89 -11.96
N VAL A 162 -26.01 -0.02 -12.78
CA VAL A 162 -26.61 -0.44 -14.03
C VAL A 162 -27.15 -1.86 -13.85
N ASP A 163 -28.47 -1.99 -13.86
CA ASP A 163 -29.17 -3.27 -13.81
C ASP A 163 -29.37 -3.77 -15.25
N VAL A 164 -28.43 -4.59 -15.72
CA VAL A 164 -28.37 -5.03 -17.12
C VAL A 164 -29.60 -5.86 -17.50
N ASP A 165 -30.18 -6.61 -16.57
CA ASP A 165 -31.37 -7.44 -16.81
C ASP A 165 -32.63 -6.62 -17.11
N LYS A 166 -32.64 -5.34 -16.73
CA LYS A 166 -33.74 -4.41 -17.01
C LYS A 166 -33.56 -3.60 -18.29
N LEU A 167 -32.46 -3.81 -19.02
CA LEU A 167 -32.17 -3.07 -20.24
C LEU A 167 -32.79 -3.74 -21.47
N ASP A 168 -33.24 -2.92 -22.43
CA ASP A 168 -33.71 -3.38 -23.74
C ASP A 168 -32.51 -3.65 -24.66
N LEU A 169 -31.88 -4.81 -24.48
CA LEU A 169 -30.71 -5.23 -25.25
C LEU A 169 -31.13 -5.65 -26.67
N SER A 170 -30.35 -5.24 -27.67
CA SER A 170 -30.58 -5.66 -29.07
C SER A 170 -30.28 -7.14 -29.33
N GLN A 171 -29.64 -7.82 -28.37
CA GLN A 171 -29.24 -9.22 -28.43
C GLN A 171 -29.35 -9.84 -27.03
N THR A 172 -29.67 -11.14 -26.97
CA THR A 172 -29.64 -11.90 -25.71
C THR A 172 -28.20 -12.02 -25.20
N LEU A 173 -28.00 -11.87 -23.89
CA LEU A 173 -26.71 -12.09 -23.27
C LEU A 173 -26.32 -13.57 -23.35
N THR A 174 -25.13 -13.83 -23.89
CA THR A 174 -24.51 -15.15 -23.93
C THR A 174 -23.29 -15.16 -23.02
N PRO A 175 -22.83 -16.33 -22.55
CA PRO A 175 -21.58 -16.39 -21.80
C PRO A 175 -20.42 -15.78 -22.59
N GLY A 176 -19.71 -14.84 -21.99
CA GLY A 176 -18.65 -14.10 -22.69
C GLY A 176 -18.28 -12.79 -22.02
N LYS A 177 -17.34 -12.08 -22.64
CA LYS A 177 -16.84 -10.78 -22.17
C LYS A 177 -17.62 -9.64 -22.81
N TYR A 178 -17.94 -8.64 -22.00
CA TYR A 178 -18.65 -7.45 -22.43
C TYR A 178 -17.94 -6.21 -21.91
N THR A 179 -18.11 -5.10 -22.62
CA THR A 179 -17.58 -3.79 -22.22
C THR A 179 -18.74 -2.84 -21.98
N VAL A 180 -18.73 -2.16 -20.84
CA VAL A 180 -19.62 -1.07 -20.48
C VAL A 180 -18.83 0.23 -20.43
N THR A 181 -19.36 1.27 -21.08
CA THR A 181 -18.84 2.63 -20.94
C THR A 181 -19.98 3.58 -20.59
N VAL A 182 -19.68 4.59 -19.78
CA VAL A 182 -20.63 5.65 -19.45
C VAL A 182 -19.99 6.96 -19.80
N ASN A 183 -20.47 7.61 -20.85
CA ASN A 183 -20.02 8.93 -21.22
C ASN A 183 -21.04 9.98 -20.79
N TYR A 184 -20.60 11.18 -20.44
CA TYR A 184 -21.48 12.24 -19.94
C TYR A 184 -21.14 13.62 -20.51
N LYS A 185 -22.09 14.54 -20.34
CA LYS A 185 -21.97 15.96 -20.69
C LYS A 185 -22.17 16.80 -19.44
N VAL A 186 -21.41 17.87 -19.25
CA VAL A 186 -21.77 18.92 -18.28
C VAL A 186 -22.31 20.14 -19.02
N ASP A 187 -22.73 21.15 -18.28
CA ASP A 187 -23.23 22.38 -18.88
C ASP A 187 -22.21 22.98 -19.88
N GLY A 188 -22.71 23.33 -21.06
CA GLY A 188 -21.90 23.81 -22.19
C GLY A 188 -21.31 22.73 -23.12
N ASP A 189 -21.31 21.44 -22.74
CA ASP A 189 -20.84 20.36 -23.62
C ASP A 189 -21.88 20.01 -24.70
N LYS A 190 -21.44 19.91 -25.96
CA LYS A 190 -22.32 19.49 -27.07
C LYS A 190 -22.31 17.98 -27.31
N ASP A 191 -21.19 17.33 -27.00
CA ASP A 191 -20.90 15.92 -27.29
C ASP A 191 -20.45 15.18 -26.03
N PHE A 192 -20.62 13.85 -26.03
CA PHE A 192 -20.23 12.96 -24.93
C PHE A 192 -18.72 12.68 -24.94
N THR A 193 -17.91 13.69 -24.58
CA THR A 193 -16.43 13.60 -24.62
C THR A 193 -15.80 13.21 -23.29
N LYS A 194 -16.57 13.21 -22.20
CA LYS A 194 -16.13 12.81 -20.85
C LYS A 194 -16.66 11.43 -20.52
N SER A 195 -15.89 10.65 -19.76
CA SER A 195 -16.24 9.29 -19.35
C SER A 195 -16.24 9.18 -17.83
N ALA A 196 -17.25 8.54 -17.29
CA ALA A 196 -17.35 8.19 -15.88
C ALA A 196 -16.48 6.97 -15.58
N GLN A 197 -15.95 6.88 -14.35
CA GLN A 197 -15.32 5.67 -13.89
C GLN A 197 -16.38 4.57 -13.72
N THR A 198 -16.18 3.44 -14.38
CA THR A 198 -17.02 2.25 -14.23
C THR A 198 -16.39 1.27 -13.25
N TYR A 199 -17.26 0.46 -12.64
CA TYR A 199 -16.93 -0.60 -11.70
C TYR A 199 -17.71 -1.85 -12.08
N THR A 200 -17.06 -2.99 -12.03
CA THR A 200 -17.68 -4.28 -12.34
C THR A 200 -17.40 -5.27 -11.21
N ALA A 201 -18.36 -6.15 -10.96
CA ALA A 201 -18.20 -7.25 -10.02
C ALA A 201 -17.59 -8.47 -10.71
N GLY A 202 -16.96 -9.32 -9.90
CA GLY A 202 -16.59 -10.66 -10.32
C GLY A 202 -15.96 -11.46 -9.20
N LYS A 203 -15.65 -12.72 -9.45
CA LYS A 203 -15.01 -13.60 -8.46
C LYS A 203 -13.51 -13.69 -8.71
N VAL A 204 -12.68 -13.47 -7.68
CA VAL A 204 -11.24 -13.72 -7.82
C VAL A 204 -11.00 -15.22 -7.94
N THR A 205 -10.30 -15.61 -8.99
CA THR A 205 -10.00 -17.00 -9.34
C THR A 205 -8.52 -17.34 -9.15
N ALA A 206 -7.63 -16.37 -9.35
CA ALA A 206 -6.20 -16.55 -9.13
C ALA A 206 -5.50 -15.24 -8.72
N VAL A 207 -4.28 -15.40 -8.20
CA VAL A 207 -3.33 -14.31 -7.94
C VAL A 207 -2.10 -14.55 -8.80
N ASN A 208 -1.76 -13.61 -9.66
CA ASN A 208 -0.54 -13.65 -10.44
C ASN A 208 0.60 -13.00 -9.65
N LEU A 209 1.69 -13.75 -9.47
CA LEU A 209 2.90 -13.26 -8.85
C LEU A 209 3.95 -12.93 -9.92
N THR A 210 4.52 -11.74 -9.84
CA THR A 210 5.64 -11.31 -10.68
C THR A 210 6.82 -11.02 -9.77
N ASP A 211 7.92 -11.76 -9.92
CA ASP A 211 9.14 -11.60 -9.12
C ASP A 211 8.93 -11.68 -7.59
N GLY A 212 8.01 -12.53 -7.13
CA GLY A 212 7.71 -12.66 -5.70
C GLY A 212 6.86 -11.52 -5.13
N GLN A 213 6.30 -10.67 -5.99
CA GLN A 213 5.33 -9.63 -5.63
C GLN A 213 3.97 -9.96 -6.22
N VAL A 214 2.90 -9.50 -5.57
CA VAL A 214 1.56 -9.54 -6.16
C VAL A 214 1.56 -8.64 -7.39
N GLY A 215 1.37 -9.23 -8.56
CA GLY A 215 1.21 -8.49 -9.80
C GLY A 215 -0.26 -8.12 -9.99
N THR A 216 -1.08 -9.07 -10.41
CA THR A 216 -2.51 -8.87 -10.68
C THR A 216 -3.37 -9.94 -10.01
N LEU A 217 -4.62 -9.61 -9.74
CA LEU A 217 -5.67 -10.59 -9.50
C LEU A 217 -6.27 -11.02 -10.84
N VAL A 218 -6.69 -12.28 -10.92
CA VAL A 218 -7.51 -12.78 -12.03
C VAL A 218 -8.94 -12.88 -11.54
N VAL A 219 -9.84 -12.10 -12.12
CA VAL A 219 -11.27 -12.06 -11.84
C VAL A 219 -12.02 -12.77 -12.97
N ASP A 220 -12.91 -13.68 -12.60
CA ASP A 220 -13.71 -14.52 -13.51
C ASP A 220 -12.89 -15.21 -14.60
N ASP A 221 -11.70 -15.69 -14.25
CA ASP A 221 -10.74 -16.40 -15.11
C ASP A 221 -10.13 -15.58 -16.26
N VAL A 222 -10.66 -14.39 -16.58
CA VAL A 222 -10.27 -13.62 -17.78
C VAL A 222 -9.86 -12.18 -17.52
N ILE A 223 -10.36 -11.52 -16.47
CA ILE A 223 -10.02 -10.12 -16.18
C ILE A 223 -8.78 -10.09 -15.30
N GLN A 224 -7.69 -9.49 -15.79
CA GLN A 224 -6.54 -9.19 -14.95
C GLN A 224 -6.65 -7.77 -14.40
N VAL A 225 -6.54 -7.63 -13.08
CA VAL A 225 -6.70 -6.34 -12.39
C VAL A 225 -5.56 -6.11 -11.40
N ASP A 226 -5.02 -4.90 -11.38
CA ASP A 226 -4.06 -4.50 -10.36
C ASP A 226 -4.73 -4.37 -8.99
N LEU A 227 -4.00 -4.67 -7.91
CA LEU A 227 -4.56 -4.58 -6.56
C LEU A 227 -5.10 -3.18 -6.21
N LYS A 228 -4.48 -2.11 -6.77
CA LYS A 228 -4.93 -0.71 -6.59
C LYS A 228 -6.31 -0.42 -7.19
N ASP A 229 -6.74 -1.25 -8.13
CA ASP A 229 -8.00 -1.09 -8.86
C ASP A 229 -9.11 -1.98 -8.27
N VAL A 230 -8.80 -2.82 -7.29
CA VAL A 230 -9.80 -3.52 -6.46
C VAL A 230 -10.37 -2.51 -5.47
N THR A 231 -11.66 -2.22 -5.58
CA THR A 231 -12.35 -1.24 -4.73
C THR A 231 -13.03 -1.87 -3.55
N PHE A 232 -13.44 -3.13 -3.67
CA PHE A 232 -14.14 -3.85 -2.61
C PHE A 232 -13.87 -5.36 -2.68
N VAL A 233 -13.85 -6.02 -1.53
CA VAL A 233 -13.76 -7.49 -1.42
C VAL A 233 -14.99 -7.99 -0.68
N GLY A 234 -16.00 -8.35 -1.47
CA GLY A 234 -17.35 -8.75 -1.07
C GLY A 234 -18.28 -8.67 -2.28
N ALA A 235 -19.57 -8.98 -2.12
CA ALA A 235 -20.50 -8.90 -3.25
C ALA A 235 -20.69 -7.44 -3.67
N ALA A 236 -20.59 -7.12 -4.96
CA ALA A 236 -20.77 -5.75 -5.42
C ALA A 236 -22.14 -5.17 -5.06
N SER A 237 -23.17 -6.02 -4.91
CA SER A 237 -24.50 -5.60 -4.44
C SER A 237 -24.45 -4.91 -3.09
N ASP A 238 -23.47 -5.28 -2.28
CA ASP A 238 -23.22 -4.71 -0.97
C ASP A 238 -22.47 -3.38 -1.13
N ALA A 239 -21.50 -3.29 -2.05
CA ALA A 239 -20.83 -2.04 -2.40
C ALA A 239 -21.75 -0.96 -3.00
N ALA A 240 -22.73 -1.38 -3.79
CA ALA A 240 -23.68 -0.48 -4.44
C ALA A 240 -24.72 0.11 -3.48
N LYS A 241 -25.02 -0.58 -2.38
CA LYS A 241 -25.94 -0.11 -1.34
C LYS A 241 -25.23 0.68 -0.25
N SER A 242 -23.97 0.33 0.01
CA SER A 242 -23.14 0.92 1.05
C SER A 242 -22.99 2.43 0.91
N LYS A 243 -23.28 3.14 2.00
CA LYS A 243 -22.95 4.55 2.23
C LYS A 243 -21.62 4.63 2.97
N SER A 244 -20.94 5.77 2.84
CA SER A 244 -19.72 6.01 3.59
C SER A 244 -20.04 6.35 5.04
N PRO A 245 -19.27 5.84 6.01
CA PRO A 245 -19.33 6.33 7.37
C PRO A 245 -19.04 7.84 7.41
N VAL A 246 -19.67 8.56 8.33
CA VAL A 246 -19.46 9.98 8.56
C VAL A 246 -18.94 10.17 9.97
N ILE A 247 -17.81 10.87 10.10
CA ILE A 247 -17.26 11.30 11.39
C ILE A 247 -17.66 12.75 11.62
N SER A 248 -18.21 13.05 12.80
CA SER A 248 -18.55 14.41 13.23
C SER A 248 -18.05 14.67 14.65
N GLY A 249 -18.02 15.94 15.06
CA GLY A 249 -17.47 16.37 16.36
C GLY A 249 -15.94 16.53 16.39
N PHE A 250 -15.22 15.90 15.46
CA PHE A 250 -13.75 15.95 15.40
C PHE A 250 -13.24 17.13 14.55
N ALA A 251 -13.17 18.32 15.15
CA ALA A 251 -12.66 19.54 14.51
C ALA A 251 -12.06 20.50 15.55
N GLY A 252 -11.45 21.59 15.08
CA GLY A 252 -10.89 22.63 15.94
C GLY A 252 -9.53 22.25 16.51
N SER A 253 -9.25 22.68 17.75
CA SER A 253 -7.96 22.44 18.39
C SER A 253 -8.07 22.06 19.87
N GLU A 254 -7.09 21.29 20.32
CA GLU A 254 -6.85 20.96 21.73
C GLU A 254 -5.46 21.42 22.17
N LYS A 255 -5.31 21.71 23.45
CA LYS A 255 -4.06 22.26 24.00
C LYS A 255 -3.26 21.19 24.74
N TYR A 256 -2.07 20.87 24.26
CA TYR A 256 -1.12 19.97 24.91
C TYR A 256 -0.26 20.72 25.93
N THR A 257 -0.22 20.21 27.16
CA THR A 257 0.45 20.87 28.31
C THR A 257 1.67 20.09 28.81
N GLY A 258 2.17 19.12 28.02
CA GLY A 258 3.30 18.27 28.41
C GLY A 258 2.89 16.99 29.16
N SER A 259 1.59 16.75 29.34
CA SER A 259 1.03 15.49 29.85
C SER A 259 0.10 14.88 28.81
N GLU A 260 -0.16 13.57 28.90
CA GLU A 260 -1.05 12.85 27.99
C GLU A 260 -2.39 13.59 27.81
N LEU A 261 -2.75 13.86 26.55
CA LEU A 261 -3.90 14.65 26.15
C LEU A 261 -4.91 13.76 25.44
N THR A 262 -6.15 13.73 25.92
CA THR A 262 -7.26 13.15 25.14
C THR A 262 -7.60 14.08 23.97
N VAL A 263 -7.59 13.55 22.76
CA VAL A 263 -7.71 14.35 21.53
C VAL A 263 -9.15 14.81 21.30
N ASP A 264 -10.15 13.96 21.55
CA ASP A 264 -11.55 14.31 21.38
C ASP A 264 -12.46 13.34 22.15
N ASN A 265 -13.36 13.87 22.99
CA ASN A 265 -14.33 13.06 23.75
C ASN A 265 -15.73 13.01 23.12
N ASP A 266 -15.99 13.84 22.12
CA ASP A 266 -17.32 14.07 21.55
C ASP A 266 -17.50 13.43 20.16
N LEU A 267 -16.43 12.91 19.55
CA LEU A 267 -16.43 12.27 18.22
C LEU A 267 -17.62 11.32 18.05
N GLN A 268 -18.41 11.55 17.01
CA GLN A 268 -19.51 10.68 16.61
C GLN A 268 -19.19 10.01 15.27
N ILE A 269 -19.61 8.75 15.14
CA ILE A 269 -19.63 8.03 13.87
C ILE A 269 -21.09 7.77 13.55
N THR A 270 -21.52 8.12 12.35
CA THR A 270 -22.84 7.76 11.82
C THR A 270 -22.66 7.05 10.49
N ASP A 271 -23.56 6.14 10.19
CA ASP A 271 -23.60 5.42 8.94
C ASP A 271 -25.06 4.99 8.71
N ASP A 272 -25.56 5.20 7.49
CA ASP A 272 -26.98 5.04 7.17
C ASP A 272 -27.37 3.58 6.95
N ASP A 273 -26.41 2.71 6.59
CA ASP A 273 -26.70 1.32 6.23
C ASP A 273 -25.75 0.28 6.86
N SER A 274 -24.64 0.72 7.47
CA SER A 274 -23.75 -0.12 8.25
C SER A 274 -23.88 0.09 9.77
N SER A 275 -24.23 -0.97 10.51
CA SER A 275 -24.24 -0.93 12.00
C SER A 275 -22.89 -1.29 12.64
N THR A 276 -21.95 -1.78 11.84
CA THR A 276 -20.63 -2.24 12.26
C THR A 276 -19.52 -1.54 11.50
N MET A 277 -18.38 -1.34 12.15
CA MET A 277 -17.15 -0.86 11.53
C MET A 277 -16.11 -1.98 11.53
N THR A 278 -15.15 -1.91 10.61
CA THR A 278 -14.12 -2.95 10.43
C THR A 278 -12.69 -2.45 10.64
N GLY A 279 -12.50 -1.13 10.61
CA GLY A 279 -11.18 -0.53 10.78
C GLY A 279 -11.23 0.98 10.99
N ALA A 280 -10.14 1.51 11.52
CA ALA A 280 -9.89 2.94 11.58
C ALA A 280 -8.38 3.21 11.46
N VAL A 281 -8.03 4.34 10.85
CA VAL A 281 -6.65 4.83 10.78
C VAL A 281 -6.62 6.20 11.44
N VAL A 282 -5.70 6.36 12.38
CA VAL A 282 -5.39 7.62 13.05
C VAL A 282 -3.94 7.97 12.73
N MET A 283 -3.68 9.22 12.34
CA MET A 283 -2.36 9.67 11.92
C MET A 283 -2.00 11.01 12.55
N ILE A 284 -0.74 11.15 12.97
CA ILE A 284 -0.09 12.45 13.14
C ILE A 284 0.46 12.84 11.77
N ASP A 285 -0.11 13.86 11.13
CA ASP A 285 0.16 14.19 9.72
C ASP A 285 1.63 14.51 9.44
N GLU A 286 2.28 15.15 10.41
CA GLU A 286 3.69 15.47 10.37
C GLU A 286 4.25 15.34 11.79
N LEU A 287 5.06 14.31 12.00
CA LEU A 287 5.85 14.17 13.22
C LEU A 287 6.94 15.26 13.23
N LYS A 288 7.03 16.05 14.30
CA LYS A 288 8.15 16.97 14.51
C LYS A 288 9.18 16.43 15.49
N ASP A 289 8.78 15.53 16.39
CA ASP A 289 9.67 14.90 17.39
C ASP A 289 9.85 13.39 17.14
N GLY A 290 9.43 12.89 15.98
CA GLY A 290 9.65 11.50 15.58
C GLY A 290 8.98 10.50 16.53
N SER A 291 9.74 9.50 16.99
CA SER A 291 9.22 8.39 17.81
C SER A 291 8.79 8.78 19.23
N ASP A 292 9.08 10.00 19.66
CA ASP A 292 8.63 10.51 20.96
C ASP A 292 7.14 10.87 20.96
N GLU A 293 6.54 11.08 19.78
CA GLU A 293 5.11 11.34 19.63
C GLU A 293 4.33 10.04 19.48
N LYS A 294 3.39 9.83 20.38
CA LYS A 294 2.67 8.57 20.55
C LYS A 294 1.18 8.79 20.56
N LEU A 295 0.47 7.90 19.88
CA LEU A 295 -0.98 7.76 19.94
C LEU A 295 -1.34 6.50 20.73
N ASN A 296 -2.29 6.61 21.66
CA ASN A 296 -2.82 5.45 22.38
C ASN A 296 -4.35 5.47 22.37
N VAL A 297 -4.95 4.30 22.54
CA VAL A 297 -6.40 4.11 22.68
C VAL A 297 -6.68 3.02 23.70
N THR A 298 -7.88 3.03 24.29
CA THR A 298 -8.43 1.92 25.07
C THR A 298 -9.31 1.07 24.17
N LEU A 299 -8.98 -0.21 24.02
CA LEU A 299 -9.69 -1.13 23.13
C LEU A 299 -11.03 -1.60 23.71
N GLN A 300 -11.99 -1.86 22.82
CA GLN A 300 -13.23 -2.57 23.10
C GLN A 300 -13.18 -3.98 22.50
N GLU A 301 -14.10 -4.85 22.93
CA GLU A 301 -14.22 -6.21 22.39
C GLU A 301 -14.39 -6.18 20.86
N GLY A 302 -13.67 -7.07 20.16
CA GLY A 302 -13.71 -7.16 18.69
C GLY A 302 -12.81 -6.17 17.95
N ILE A 303 -12.13 -5.24 18.62
CA ILE A 303 -11.22 -4.27 18.02
C ILE A 303 -9.78 -4.53 18.50
N SER A 304 -8.82 -4.52 17.58
CA SER A 304 -7.40 -4.71 17.87
C SER A 304 -6.53 -3.67 17.19
N ILE A 305 -5.39 -3.34 17.80
CA ILE A 305 -4.34 -2.55 17.15
C ILE A 305 -3.60 -3.47 16.18
N LYS A 306 -3.73 -3.19 14.87
CA LYS A 306 -2.99 -3.89 13.82
C LYS A 306 -1.55 -3.38 13.71
N SER A 307 -1.37 -2.06 13.84
CA SER A 307 -0.06 -1.41 13.91
C SER A 307 -0.15 -0.09 14.64
N ASN A 308 0.93 0.32 15.32
CA ASN A 308 1.06 1.64 15.92
C ASN A 308 2.52 2.07 15.87
N ASN A 309 2.95 2.57 14.71
CA ASN A 309 4.33 2.94 14.45
C ASN A 309 4.36 4.27 13.72
N ASP A 310 5.39 5.08 13.99
CA ASP A 310 5.68 6.30 13.25
C ASP A 310 4.48 7.25 13.11
N GLY A 311 3.75 7.47 14.21
CA GLY A 311 2.60 8.37 14.24
C GLY A 311 1.35 7.84 13.55
N ILE A 312 1.34 6.58 13.08
CA ILE A 312 0.19 5.93 12.43
C ILE A 312 -0.32 4.78 13.29
N LEU A 313 -1.53 4.95 13.83
CA LEU A 313 -2.28 3.94 14.56
C LEU A 313 -3.35 3.34 13.63
N VAL A 314 -3.26 2.04 13.38
CA VAL A 314 -4.21 1.27 12.57
C VAL A 314 -4.98 0.31 13.46
N LEU A 315 -6.29 0.48 13.50
CA LEU A 315 -7.25 -0.39 14.18
C LEU A 315 -7.92 -1.33 13.17
N SER A 316 -8.16 -2.56 13.57
CA SER A 316 -8.88 -3.56 12.77
C SER A 316 -9.74 -4.46 13.62
N GLY A 317 -10.82 -4.96 13.03
CA GLY A 317 -11.73 -5.93 13.64
C GLY A 317 -13.18 -5.52 13.43
N VAL A 318 -14.07 -6.50 13.25
CA VAL A 318 -15.49 -6.20 13.05
C VAL A 318 -16.14 -5.97 14.41
N ALA A 319 -16.59 -4.75 14.66
CA ALA A 319 -17.27 -4.38 15.91
C ALA A 319 -18.39 -3.37 15.65
N THR A 320 -19.24 -3.12 16.64
CA THR A 320 -20.31 -2.13 16.50
C THR A 320 -19.74 -0.73 16.29
N ARG A 321 -20.50 0.12 15.60
CA ARG A 321 -20.17 1.53 15.43
C ARG A 321 -19.91 2.22 16.78
N GLU A 322 -20.75 1.95 17.77
CA GLU A 322 -20.63 2.49 19.12
C GLU A 322 -19.33 2.05 19.82
N ALA A 323 -18.87 0.81 19.60
CA ALA A 323 -17.59 0.34 20.13
C ALA A 323 -16.42 1.10 19.50
N TYR A 324 -16.43 1.31 18.17
CA TYR A 324 -15.43 2.12 17.49
C TYR A 324 -15.44 3.58 17.96
N GLN A 325 -16.62 4.16 18.19
CA GLN A 325 -16.74 5.50 18.77
C GLN A 325 -16.09 5.58 20.15
N GLN A 326 -16.30 4.59 21.02
CA GLN A 326 -15.67 4.56 22.35
C GLN A 326 -14.15 4.44 22.27
N VAL A 327 -13.63 3.59 21.38
CA VAL A 327 -12.18 3.47 21.16
C VAL A 327 -11.59 4.80 20.68
N LEU A 328 -12.19 5.44 19.67
CA LEU A 328 -11.66 6.69 19.13
C LEU A 328 -11.82 7.88 20.08
N ARG A 329 -12.84 7.91 20.94
CA ARG A 329 -12.95 8.91 22.01
C ARG A 329 -11.89 8.76 23.10
N SER A 330 -11.37 7.56 23.27
CA SER A 330 -10.26 7.30 24.20
C SER A 330 -8.88 7.63 23.59
N LEU A 331 -8.84 8.14 22.35
CA LEU A 331 -7.60 8.50 21.68
C LEU A 331 -6.84 9.56 22.48
N THR A 332 -5.60 9.21 22.85
CA THR A 332 -4.67 10.13 23.48
C THR A 332 -3.46 10.42 22.60
N TYR A 333 -2.93 11.62 22.75
CA TYR A 333 -1.64 12.05 22.22
C TYR A 333 -0.68 12.30 23.38
N LYS A 334 0.56 11.87 23.23
CA LYS A 334 1.65 12.13 24.18
C LYS A 334 2.94 12.38 23.43
N ASN A 335 3.73 13.35 23.89
CA ASN A 335 5.10 13.56 23.44
C ASN A 335 6.05 13.36 24.63
N ASP A 336 6.94 12.37 24.52
CA ASP A 336 7.94 12.03 25.55
C ASP A 336 9.25 12.81 25.41
N ASN A 337 9.41 13.65 24.36
CA ASN A 337 10.59 14.47 24.18
C ASN A 337 10.70 15.53 25.29
N THR A 338 11.84 15.58 25.98
CA THR A 338 12.13 16.53 27.07
C THR A 338 12.36 17.97 26.58
N SER A 339 12.52 18.17 25.27
CA SER A 339 12.67 19.47 24.62
C SER A 339 11.90 19.44 23.29
N PRO A 340 10.56 19.39 23.35
CA PRO A 340 9.74 19.13 22.19
C PRO A 340 9.69 20.32 21.22
N ASP A 341 9.55 20.04 19.94
CA ASP A 341 9.16 21.04 18.95
C ASP A 341 7.73 21.51 19.24
N THR A 342 7.58 22.81 19.50
CA THR A 342 6.30 23.43 19.92
C THR A 342 5.42 23.87 18.75
N SER A 343 5.72 23.48 17.51
CA SER A 343 4.81 23.68 16.39
C SER A 343 3.53 22.89 16.60
N ASP A 344 2.45 23.28 15.94
CA ASP A 344 1.21 22.51 16.02
C ASP A 344 1.35 21.12 15.39
N ARG A 345 0.60 20.15 15.89
CA ARG A 345 0.41 18.84 15.24
C ARG A 345 -1.01 18.75 14.69
N THR A 346 -1.17 18.06 13.58
CA THR A 346 -2.50 17.74 13.05
C THR A 346 -2.74 16.25 13.20
N ILE A 347 -3.78 15.90 13.94
CA ILE A 347 -4.27 14.53 14.06
C ILE A 347 -5.39 14.34 13.03
N SER A 348 -5.30 13.28 12.24
CA SER A 348 -6.33 12.93 11.27
C SER A 348 -6.89 11.52 11.48
N ILE A 349 -8.18 11.35 11.18
CA ILE A 349 -8.91 10.08 11.36
C ILE A 349 -9.69 9.73 10.10
N ILE A 350 -9.65 8.45 9.74
CA ILE A 350 -10.52 7.81 8.75
C ILE A 350 -11.07 6.52 9.38
N VAL A 351 -12.37 6.25 9.22
CA VAL A 351 -13.04 5.01 9.66
C VAL A 351 -13.58 4.27 8.44
N GLY A 352 -13.54 2.93 8.46
CA GLY A 352 -14.14 2.10 7.43
C GLY A 352 -15.15 1.09 7.98
N ASP A 353 -16.22 0.88 7.24
CA ASP A 353 -17.27 -0.13 7.53
C ASP A 353 -16.99 -1.50 6.88
N GLY A 354 -15.85 -1.62 6.21
CA GLY A 354 -15.45 -2.80 5.44
C GLY A 354 -15.72 -2.67 3.96
N VAL A 355 -16.52 -1.69 3.56
CA VAL A 355 -16.92 -1.41 2.18
C VAL A 355 -16.42 -0.03 1.76
N ASN A 356 -16.86 1.00 2.46
CA ASN A 356 -16.52 2.39 2.26
C ASN A 356 -15.65 2.92 3.40
N SER A 357 -14.96 4.02 3.13
CA SER A 357 -14.26 4.81 4.13
C SER A 357 -14.94 6.16 4.30
N SER A 358 -14.84 6.71 5.51
CA SER A 358 -15.25 8.07 5.79
C SER A 358 -14.38 9.09 5.07
N ASN A 359 -14.87 10.32 4.97
CA ASN A 359 -13.98 11.46 4.72
C ASN A 359 -12.95 11.56 5.85
N ARG A 360 -11.76 12.07 5.51
CA ARG A 360 -10.73 12.40 6.49
C ARG A 360 -11.13 13.63 7.30
N VAL A 361 -11.22 13.47 8.61
CA VAL A 361 -11.42 14.57 9.56
C VAL A 361 -10.11 14.90 10.27
N VAL A 362 -9.94 16.14 10.70
CA VAL A 362 -8.69 16.63 11.30
C VAL A 362 -8.95 17.46 12.54
N LYS A 363 -8.03 17.41 13.49
CA LYS A 363 -8.00 18.25 14.68
C LYS A 363 -6.56 18.66 14.99
N THR A 364 -6.37 19.90 15.42
CA THR A 364 -5.04 20.46 15.70
C THR A 364 -4.70 20.31 17.18
N ILE A 365 -3.50 19.82 17.48
CA ILE A 365 -2.92 19.89 18.82
C ILE A 365 -1.96 21.07 18.85
N THR A 366 -2.25 22.02 19.73
CA THR A 366 -1.44 23.22 19.98
C THR A 366 -0.57 23.02 21.22
N TYR A 367 0.66 23.52 21.21
CA TYR A 367 1.54 23.46 22.38
C TYR A 367 1.34 24.66 23.31
N ALA A 368 1.50 24.41 24.61
CA ALA A 368 1.29 25.38 25.68
C ALA A 368 2.44 26.36 25.90
#